data_AF-A0A9D9LM43-F1
#
_entry.id   AF-A0A9D9LM43-F1
#
_cell.length_a   1.000
_cell.length_b   1.000
_cell.length_c   1.000
_cell.angle_alpha   90.00
_cell.angle_beta   90.00
_cell.angle_gamma   90.00
#
_symmetry.space_group_name_H-M   'P 1'
#
loop_
_entity.id
_entity.type
_entity.pdbx_description
1 polymer ?
#
loop_
_entity_poly.entity_id
_entity_poly.type
_entity_poly.pdbx_seq_one_letter_code
_entity_poly.pdbx_strand_id
1 'polypeptide(L)' 'MRYTVKRIEGDYAYLSPETDESEELFIALALLPLGVDIGTVLSYENLEFTVEG' A
#
# COMPACT_ATOMS: atom_id res chain seq x y z
N MET A 1 8.59 1.72 -6.75
CA MET A 1 7.52 0.84 -7.32
C MET A 1 6.18 1.35 -6.84
N ARG A 2 5.11 1.24 -7.64
CA ARG A 2 3.79 1.75 -7.27
C ARG A 2 2.85 0.64 -6.84
N TYR A 3 2.07 0.95 -5.81
CA TYR A 3 1.10 0.06 -5.20
C TYR A 3 -0.21 0.79 -4.96
N THR A 4 -1.33 0.07 -5.09
CA THR A 4 -2.64 0.55 -4.66
C THR A 4 -3.12 -0.25 -3.46
N VAL A 5 -3.63 0.44 -2.43
CA VAL A 5 -4.28 -0.22 -1.28
C VAL A 5 -5.62 -0.79 -1.75
N LYS A 6 -5.76 -2.12 -1.80
CA LYS A 6 -7.00 -2.75 -2.27
C LYS A 6 -7.94 -3.12 -1.13
N ARG A 7 -7.39 -3.48 0.04
CA ARG A 7 -8.16 -3.87 1.24
C ARG A 7 -7.45 -3.45 2.52
N ILE A 8 -8.24 -3.17 3.55
CA ILE A 8 -7.79 -2.97 4.93
C ILE A 8 -8.62 -3.89 5.83
N GLU A 9 -7.94 -4.68 6.66
CA GLU A 9 -8.54 -5.63 7.59
C GLU A 9 -7.88 -5.47 8.98
N GLY A 10 -8.57 -4.77 9.88
CA GLY A 10 -8.02 -4.43 11.20
C GLY A 10 -6.78 -3.55 11.07
N ASP A 11 -5.66 -4.01 11.64
CA ASP A 11 -4.39 -3.27 11.65
C ASP A 11 -3.50 -3.55 10.42
N TYR A 12 -4.04 -4.22 9.39
CA TYR A 12 -3.30 -4.66 8.20
C TYR A 12 -3.94 -4.20 6.90
N ALA A 13 -3.12 -4.09 5.86
CA ALA A 13 -3.50 -3.73 4.50
C ALA A 13 -2.95 -4.73 3.47
N TYR A 14 -3.66 -4.84 2.35
CA TYR A 14 -3.25 -5.61 1.18
C TYR A 14 -3.04 -4.63 0.02
N LEU A 15 -1.79 -4.56 -0.45
CA LEU A 15 -1.39 -3.68 -1.54
C LEU A 15 -1.22 -4.49 -2.82
N SER A 16 -1.69 -3.97 -3.94
CA SER A 16 -1.51 -4.58 -5.25
C SER A 16 -0.52 -3.74 -6.06
N PRO A 17 0.58 -4.33 -6.58
CA PRO A 17 1.53 -3.62 -7.40
C PRO A 17 0.93 -3.32 -8.78
N GLU A 18 1.25 -2.16 -9.36
CA GLU A 18 0.79 -1.83 -10.72
C GLU A 18 1.35 -2.76 -11.81
N THR A 19 2.46 -3.45 -11.53
CA THR A 19 3.10 -4.35 -12.48
C THR A 19 2.41 -5.71 -12.61
N ASP A 20 1.70 -6.14 -11.57
CA ASP A 20 0.95 -7.40 -11.55
C ASP A 20 -0.17 -7.35 -10.51
N GLU A 21 -1.40 -7.11 -10.95
CA GLU A 21 -2.55 -7.01 -10.03
C GLU A 21 -2.93 -8.35 -9.35
N SER A 22 -2.38 -9.48 -9.81
CA SER A 22 -2.61 -10.78 -9.18
C SER A 22 -1.76 -11.00 -7.93
N GLU A 23 -0.70 -10.21 -7.75
CA GLU A 23 0.12 -10.21 -6.55
C GLU A 23 -0.46 -9.29 -5.47
N GLU A 24 -0.30 -9.70 -4.21
CA GLU A 24 -0.70 -8.91 -3.06
C GLU A 24 0.41 -8.86 -2.01
N LEU A 25 0.75 -7.65 -1.57
CA LEU A 25 1.63 -7.42 -0.44
C LEU A 25 0.80 -7.21 0.81
N PHE A 26 0.94 -8.12 1.78
CA PHE A 26 0.35 -8.00 3.11
C PHE A 26 1.26 -7.23 4.06
N ILE A 27 0.79 -6.12 4.63
CA ILE A 27 1.59 -5.20 5.44
C ILE A 27 0.79 -4.62 6.60
N ALA A 28 1.45 -4.32 7.72
CA ALA A 28 0.83 -3.61 8.84
C ALA A 28 0.61 -2.13 8.50
N LEU A 29 -0.57 -1.59 8.85
CA LEU A 29 -0.89 -0.16 8.66
C LEU A 29 0.11 0.77 9.35
N ALA A 30 0.69 0.34 10.48
CA ALA A 30 1.68 1.12 11.21
C ALA A 30 2.98 1.41 10.42
N LEU A 31 3.22 0.68 9.32
CA LEU A 31 4.37 0.89 8.42
C LEU A 31 4.03 1.75 7.21
N LEU A 32 2.76 2.15 7.06
CA LEU A 32 2.31 3.01 5.98
C LEU A 32 2.20 4.46 6.47
N PRO A 33 2.22 5.44 5.54
CA PRO A 33 1.93 6.82 5.87
C PRO A 33 0.57 6.98 6.58
N LEU A 34 0.47 8.00 7.42
CA LEU A 34 -0.78 8.34 8.09
C LEU A 34 -1.84 8.76 7.06
N GLY A 35 -3.08 8.34 7.29
CA GLY A 35 -4.22 8.70 6.44
C GLY A 35 -4.38 7.87 5.17
N VAL A 36 -3.62 6.77 5.04
CA VAL A 36 -3.84 5.78 3.99
C VAL A 36 -5.21 5.11 4.14
N ASP A 37 -5.92 4.95 3.02
CA ASP A 37 -7.21 4.26 2.92
C ASP A 37 -7.26 3.40 1.65
N ILE A 38 -8.34 2.62 1.48
CA ILE A 38 -8.59 1.84 0.26
C ILE A 38 -8.62 2.78 -0.95
N GLY A 39 -7.84 2.44 -1.98
CA GLY A 39 -7.66 3.24 -3.20
C GLY A 39 -6.49 4.22 -3.13
N THR A 40 -5.85 4.42 -1.98
CA THR A 40 -4.61 5.21 -1.90
C THR A 40 -3.51 4.56 -2.75
N VAL A 41 -2.83 5.40 -3.55
CA VAL A 41 -1.64 5.00 -4.32
C VAL A 41 -0.40 5.33 -3.51
N LEU A 42 0.50 4.36 -3.43
CA LEU A 42 1.74 4.44 -2.69
C LEU A 42 2.93 4.26 -3.62
N SER A 43 3.96 5.08 -3.45
CA SER A 43 5.29 4.83 -4.00
C SER A 43 6.17 4.20 -2.94
N TYR A 44 6.84 3.10 -3.30
CA TYR A 44 7.84 2.42 -2.49
C TYR A 44 9.24 2.68 -3.02
N GLU A 45 10.04 3.40 -2.23
CA GLU A 45 11.44 3.74 -2.50
C GLU A 45 12.21 3.84 -1.17
N ASN A 46 13.51 3.55 -1.16
CA ASN A 46 14.37 3.67 0.03
C ASN A 46 13.84 2.96 1.30
N LEU A 47 13.17 1.81 1.12
CA LEU A 47 12.54 1.03 2.20
C LEU A 47 11.37 1.74 2.90
N GLU A 48 10.77 2.74 2.26
CA GLU A 48 9.67 3.53 2.81
C GLU A 48 8.52 3.65 1.80
N PHE A 49 7.28 3.67 2.31
CA PHE A 49 6.10 3.98 1.51
C PHE A 49 5.76 5.45 1.65
N THR A 50 5.38 6.10 0.55
CA THR A 50 4.90 7.48 0.50
C THR A 50 3.60 7.56 -0.29
N VAL A 51 2.68 8.45 0.10
CA VAL A 51 1.42 8.67 -0.64
C VAL A 51 1.72 9.48 -1.89
N GLU A 52 1.27 8.99 -3.05
CA GLU A 52 1.23 9.80 -4.28
C GLU A 52 -0.08 10.64 -4.28
N GLY A 53 0.06 11.95 -4.49
CA GLY A 53 -1.04 12.90 -4.55
C GLY A 53 -1.62 13.12 -5.94
#